data_AF-A0A7N8YAG1-F1
#
_entry.id   AF-A0A7N8YAG1-F1
#
_cell.length_a   1.000
_cell.length_b   1.000
_cell.length_c   1.000
_cell.angle_alpha   90.00
_cell.angle_beta   90.00
_cell.angle_gamma   90.00
#
_symmetry.space_group_name_H-M   'P 1'
#
loop_
_entity.id
_entity.type
_entity.pdbx_description
1 polymer ?
#
loop_
_entity_poly.entity_id
_entity_poly.type
_entity_poly.pdbx_seq_one_letter_code
_entity_poly.pdbx_strand_id
1 'polypeptide(L)'
;MQLEAQLRLCQRCHWCCRSALRLLSQSYVHRKAVTYYDLLGVKSDATLEEIKNAFFDKSKKLHPDSDPSNPALHCQFVELNEAYRVLSKELSRKQYDFKIRQPYSVGQSFSSTSSHSSYRASTQDDQGNTRYWEQFRQSHPHRMTAQKWQKKRRRDFHLMGYCVIAIVLSIGSHLFFFRKLEEVHNNFMDEKDRLITEIYNESKERARVNGFKKQTEILRQKHAEFLEKYKMHRGGQDK
;
A
#
# COMPACT_ATOMS: atom_id res chain seq x y z
N MET A 1 76.33 -24.46 -7.03
CA MET A 1 75.51 -25.54 -6.46
C MET A 1 74.07 -25.06 -6.51
N GLN A 2 73.20 -25.62 -7.37
CA GLN A 2 72.41 -26.81 -7.06
C GLN A 2 71.75 -26.64 -5.68
N LEU A 3 70.44 -26.68 -5.51
CA LEU A 3 69.53 -27.64 -6.11
C LEU A 3 68.09 -27.15 -5.90
N GLU A 4 67.26 -27.48 -6.87
CA GLU A 4 65.82 -27.33 -6.91
C GLU A 4 65.11 -27.92 -5.67
N ALA A 5 64.10 -27.22 -5.16
CA ALA A 5 63.06 -27.81 -4.33
C ALA A 5 61.73 -27.71 -5.06
N GLN A 6 61.36 -28.83 -5.68
CA GLN A 6 60.18 -29.02 -6.50
C GLN A 6 58.89 -28.76 -5.71
N LEU A 7 58.14 -27.75 -6.14
CA LEU A 7 56.71 -27.61 -5.89
C LEU A 7 55.97 -28.80 -6.54
N ARG A 8 55.90 -29.93 -5.83
CA ARG A 8 54.94 -30.98 -6.16
C ARG A 8 53.57 -30.53 -5.71
N LEU A 9 52.88 -29.90 -6.65
CA LEU A 9 51.44 -29.70 -6.64
C LEU A 9 50.75 -31.01 -6.24
N CYS A 10 50.08 -30.99 -5.10
CA CYS A 10 49.09 -32.00 -4.77
C CYS A 10 47.92 -31.83 -5.75
N GLN A 11 47.89 -32.65 -6.80
CA GLN A 11 46.84 -32.72 -7.82
C GLN A 11 45.45 -33.08 -7.28
N ARG A 12 45.27 -33.19 -5.96
CA ARG A 12 43.97 -33.37 -5.31
C ARG A 12 43.30 -32.06 -4.86
N CYS A 13 44.02 -30.95 -4.82
CA CYS A 13 43.47 -29.67 -4.33
C CYS A 13 42.83 -28.80 -5.44
N HIS A 14 43.17 -29.04 -6.71
CA HIS A 14 42.57 -28.31 -7.84
C HIS A 14 41.16 -28.79 -8.22
N TRP A 15 40.72 -29.97 -7.74
CA TRP A 15 39.37 -30.49 -8.01
C TRP A 15 38.34 -30.06 -6.95
N CYS A 16 38.74 -29.74 -5.72
CA CYS A 16 37.81 -29.19 -4.72
C CYS A 16 37.46 -27.71 -4.96
N CYS A 17 38.41 -26.89 -5.43
CA CYS A 17 38.16 -25.44 -5.60
C CYS A 17 37.54 -25.04 -6.95
N ARG A 18 37.54 -25.91 -7.99
CA ARG A 18 36.69 -25.70 -9.19
C ARG A 18 35.26 -26.21 -9.02
N SER A 19 35.01 -27.05 -8.00
CA SER A 19 33.67 -27.58 -7.68
C SER A 19 32.87 -26.63 -6.79
N ALA A 20 33.53 -25.84 -5.94
CA ALA A 20 32.88 -24.87 -5.06
C ALA A 20 32.28 -23.64 -5.79
N LEU A 21 32.80 -23.27 -6.97
CA LEU A 21 32.23 -22.21 -7.80
C LEU A 21 31.15 -22.70 -8.79
N ARG A 22 30.84 -24.00 -8.83
CA ARG A 22 29.70 -24.54 -9.59
C ARG A 22 28.47 -24.85 -8.74
N LEU A 23 28.60 -24.86 -7.41
CA LEU A 23 27.49 -25.20 -6.51
C LEU A 23 26.71 -23.98 -5.95
N LEU A 24 27.11 -22.76 -6.30
CA LEU A 24 26.33 -21.53 -6.03
C LEU A 24 25.58 -21.00 -7.27
N SER A 25 25.43 -21.82 -8.31
CA SER A 25 24.75 -21.44 -9.57
C SER A 25 23.44 -22.21 -9.81
N GLN A 26 22.94 -22.99 -8.86
CA GLN A 26 21.84 -23.95 -9.10
C GLN A 26 20.71 -23.89 -8.07
N SER A 27 20.32 -22.68 -7.68
CA SER A 27 18.99 -22.41 -7.13
C SER A 27 18.32 -21.23 -7.85
N TYR A 28 18.51 -21.12 -9.17
CA TYR A 28 17.46 -20.55 -10.00
C TYR A 28 16.32 -21.57 -10.00
N VAL A 29 15.42 -21.46 -9.00
CA VAL A 29 14.09 -22.03 -9.10
C VAL A 29 13.56 -21.54 -10.43
N HIS A 30 13.47 -22.44 -11.41
CA HIS A 30 12.78 -22.18 -12.66
C HIS A 30 11.33 -21.94 -12.27
N ARG A 31 10.96 -20.69 -11.97
CA ARG A 31 9.56 -20.28 -11.83
C ARG A 31 8.95 -20.57 -13.20
N LYS A 32 8.29 -21.73 -13.32
CA LYS A 32 7.38 -21.97 -14.44
C LYS A 32 6.45 -20.76 -14.48
N ALA A 33 6.34 -20.14 -15.65
CA ALA A 33 5.35 -19.10 -15.86
C ALA A 33 3.98 -19.68 -15.51
N VAL A 34 3.26 -19.02 -14.59
CA VAL A 34 1.94 -19.48 -14.15
C VAL A 34 1.02 -19.46 -15.38
N THR A 35 0.50 -20.63 -15.75
CA THR A 35 -0.43 -20.74 -16.88
C THR A 35 -1.87 -20.51 -16.42
N TYR A 36 -2.77 -20.21 -17.36
CA TYR A 36 -4.21 -20.11 -17.06
C TYR A 36 -4.77 -21.44 -16.54
N TYR A 37 -4.19 -22.58 -16.94
CA TYR A 37 -4.53 -23.89 -16.41
C TYR A 37 -4.16 -24.02 -14.94
N ASP A 38 -2.98 -23.52 -14.54
CA ASP A 38 -2.54 -23.49 -13.15
C ASP A 38 -3.43 -22.56 -12.30
N LEU A 39 -3.85 -21.41 -12.84
CA LEU A 39 -4.79 -20.50 -12.18
C LEU A 39 -6.15 -21.14 -11.93
N LEU A 40 -6.67 -21.95 -12.87
CA LEU A 40 -7.89 -22.74 -12.65
C LEU A 40 -7.65 -24.03 -11.88
N GLY A 41 -6.41 -24.48 -11.74
CA GLY A 41 -6.06 -25.74 -11.05
C GLY A 41 -6.51 -26.98 -11.82
N VAL A 42 -6.60 -26.86 -13.14
CA VAL A 42 -6.99 -27.93 -14.05
C VAL A 42 -5.83 -28.29 -14.96
N LYS A 43 -5.83 -29.50 -15.50
CA LYS A 43 -4.80 -29.91 -16.46
C LYS A 43 -5.04 -29.29 -17.85
N SER A 44 -4.01 -29.25 -18.69
CA SER A 44 -4.11 -28.72 -20.06
C SER A 44 -5.03 -29.54 -20.97
N ASP A 45 -5.31 -30.80 -20.63
CA ASP A 45 -6.23 -31.72 -21.30
C ASP A 45 -7.67 -31.64 -20.74
N ALA A 46 -7.94 -30.78 -19.75
CA ALA A 46 -9.25 -30.70 -19.11
C ALA A 46 -10.38 -30.36 -20.09
N THR A 47 -11.55 -30.96 -19.88
CA THR A 47 -12.75 -30.69 -20.67
C THR A 47 -13.35 -29.32 -20.33
N LEU A 48 -14.23 -28.80 -21.20
CA LEU A 48 -14.91 -27.52 -20.94
C LEU A 48 -15.77 -27.56 -19.67
N GLU A 49 -16.38 -28.71 -19.37
CA GLU A 49 -17.18 -28.90 -18.16
C GLU A 49 -16.30 -28.84 -16.90
N GLU A 50 -15.12 -29.47 -16.93
CA GLU A 50 -14.15 -29.41 -15.84
C GLU A 50 -13.63 -27.99 -15.60
N ILE A 51 -13.34 -27.25 -16.67
CA ILE A 51 -12.91 -25.83 -16.60
C ILE A 51 -14.01 -24.97 -15.95
N LYS A 52 -15.27 -25.18 -16.36
CA LYS A 52 -16.43 -24.49 -15.81
C LYS A 52 -16.62 -24.80 -14.32
N ASN A 53 -16.58 -26.08 -13.95
CA ASN A 53 -16.75 -26.51 -12.56
C ASN A 53 -15.62 -25.97 -11.67
N ALA A 54 -14.36 -26.07 -12.12
CA ALA A 54 -13.21 -25.52 -11.40
C ALA A 54 -13.30 -24.00 -11.21
N PHE A 55 -13.79 -23.27 -12.23
CA PHE A 55 -14.05 -21.84 -12.11
C PHE A 55 -15.10 -21.53 -11.03
N PHE A 56 -16.22 -22.24 -11.01
CA PHE A 56 -17.26 -22.03 -9.99
C PHE A 56 -16.74 -22.31 -8.58
N ASP A 57 -15.99 -23.39 -8.40
CA ASP A 57 -15.46 -23.77 -7.08
C ASP A 57 -14.40 -22.78 -6.58
N LYS A 58 -13.54 -22.27 -7.47
CA LYS A 58 -12.55 -21.23 -7.10
C LYS A 58 -13.19 -19.85 -6.91
N SER A 59 -14.19 -19.50 -7.72
CA SER A 59 -14.89 -18.21 -7.62
C SER A 59 -15.57 -18.05 -6.27
N LYS A 60 -16.18 -19.11 -5.72
CA LYS A 60 -16.78 -19.08 -4.38
C LYS A 60 -15.74 -18.81 -3.28
N LYS A 61 -14.52 -19.35 -3.42
CA LYS A 61 -13.44 -19.20 -2.43
C LYS A 61 -12.75 -17.84 -2.50
N LEU A 62 -12.64 -17.28 -3.71
CA LEU A 62 -11.93 -16.03 -3.98
C LEU A 62 -12.86 -14.82 -4.13
N HIS A 63 -14.15 -14.96 -3.80
CA HIS A 63 -15.09 -13.86 -3.90
C HIS A 63 -14.73 -12.73 -2.92
N PRO A 64 -14.63 -11.46 -3.36
CA PRO A 64 -14.24 -10.35 -2.49
C PRO A 64 -15.16 -10.13 -1.29
N ASP A 65 -16.43 -10.53 -1.40
CA ASP A 65 -17.38 -10.46 -0.26
C ASP A 65 -17.10 -11.46 0.87
N SER A 66 -16.26 -12.48 0.63
CA SER A 66 -15.96 -13.48 1.69
C SER A 66 -15.03 -12.91 2.76
N ASP A 67 -14.09 -12.03 2.38
CA ASP A 67 -13.22 -11.31 3.30
C ASP A 67 -12.93 -9.89 2.73
N PRO A 68 -13.74 -8.89 3.11
CA PRO A 68 -13.61 -7.53 2.58
C PRO A 68 -12.35 -6.80 3.04
N SER A 69 -11.58 -7.35 4.00
CA SER A 69 -10.35 -6.74 4.48
C SER A 69 -9.11 -7.12 3.65
N ASN A 70 -9.23 -8.09 2.74
CA ASN A 70 -8.10 -8.61 1.97
C ASN A 70 -8.12 -8.17 0.50
N PRO A 71 -7.32 -7.15 0.10
CA PRO A 71 -7.27 -6.67 -1.28
C PRO A 71 -6.69 -7.69 -2.27
N ALA A 72 -6.01 -8.74 -1.79
CA ALA A 72 -5.45 -9.77 -2.66
C ALA A 72 -6.55 -10.66 -3.28
N LEU A 73 -7.70 -10.82 -2.61
CA LEU A 73 -8.82 -11.62 -3.14
C LEU A 73 -9.38 -11.01 -4.42
N HIS A 74 -9.51 -9.69 -4.47
CA HIS A 74 -9.92 -8.98 -5.68
C HIS A 74 -8.96 -9.25 -6.85
N CYS A 75 -7.65 -9.11 -6.61
CA CYS A 75 -6.64 -9.33 -7.64
C CYS A 75 -6.67 -10.78 -8.16
N GLN A 76 -6.73 -11.76 -7.25
CA GLN A 76 -6.79 -13.18 -7.61
C GLN A 76 -8.09 -13.55 -8.36
N PHE A 77 -9.21 -12.92 -8.00
CA PHE A 77 -10.49 -13.12 -8.69
C PHE A 77 -10.46 -12.57 -10.13
N VAL A 78 -9.81 -11.42 -10.34
CA VAL A 78 -9.61 -10.85 -11.68
C VAL A 78 -8.78 -11.78 -12.55
N GLU A 79 -7.66 -12.30 -12.03
CA GLU A 79 -6.81 -13.27 -12.72
C GLU A 79 -7.56 -14.58 -13.06
N LEU A 80 -8.36 -15.09 -12.12
CA LEU A 80 -9.19 -16.28 -12.32
C LEU A 80 -10.21 -16.08 -13.45
N ASN A 81 -10.85 -14.91 -13.50
CA ASN A 81 -11.85 -14.58 -14.52
C ASN A 81 -11.21 -14.44 -15.91
N GLU A 82 -10.02 -13.83 -15.98
CA GLU A 82 -9.26 -13.76 -17.23
C GLU A 82 -8.90 -15.15 -17.76
N ALA A 83 -8.43 -16.04 -16.88
CA ALA A 83 -8.09 -17.41 -17.23
C ALA A 83 -9.32 -18.17 -17.77
N TYR A 84 -10.47 -18.06 -17.10
CA TYR A 84 -11.70 -18.69 -17.54
C TYR A 84 -12.16 -18.15 -18.90
N ARG A 85 -12.11 -16.84 -19.12
CA ARG A 85 -12.49 -16.21 -20.40
C ARG A 85 -11.72 -16.76 -21.59
N VAL A 86 -10.43 -17.04 -21.42
CA VAL A 86 -9.58 -17.57 -22.50
C VAL A 86 -9.81 -19.07 -22.68
N LEU A 87 -9.95 -19.82 -21.58
CA LEU A 87 -10.06 -21.28 -21.62
C LEU A 87 -11.48 -21.79 -21.91
N SER A 88 -12.52 -20.98 -21.68
CA SER A 88 -13.92 -21.36 -21.90
C SER A 88 -14.30 -21.46 -23.37
N LYS A 89 -13.60 -20.72 -24.26
CA LYS A 89 -13.84 -20.74 -25.70
C LYS A 89 -12.76 -21.55 -26.41
N GLU A 90 -13.16 -22.52 -27.23
CA GLU A 90 -12.22 -23.43 -27.90
C GLU A 90 -11.22 -22.68 -28.81
N LEU A 91 -11.66 -21.66 -29.55
CA LEU A 91 -10.79 -20.86 -30.41
C LEU A 91 -9.73 -20.07 -29.61
N SER A 92 -10.16 -19.42 -28.53
CA SER A 92 -9.27 -18.65 -27.66
C SER A 92 -8.29 -19.56 -26.91
N ARG A 93 -8.75 -20.74 -26.47
CA ARG A 93 -7.91 -21.79 -25.87
C ARG A 93 -6.84 -22.26 -26.84
N LYS A 94 -7.19 -22.57 -28.09
CA LYS A 94 -6.22 -22.99 -29.12
C LYS A 94 -5.16 -21.92 -29.39
N GLN A 95 -5.56 -20.65 -29.47
CA GLN A 95 -4.61 -19.54 -29.63
C GLN A 95 -3.67 -19.40 -28.43
N TYR A 96 -4.22 -19.56 -27.22
CA TYR A 96 -3.42 -19.56 -25.99
C TYR A 96 -2.43 -20.72 -25.98
N ASP A 97 -2.89 -21.94 -26.27
CA ASP A 97 -2.07 -23.15 -26.37
C ASP A 97 -0.96 -23.03 -27.40
N PHE A 98 -1.23 -22.39 -28.54
CA PHE A 98 -0.22 -22.09 -29.55
C PHE A 98 0.88 -21.16 -29.02
N LYS A 99 0.49 -20.09 -28.30
CA LYS A 99 1.43 -19.11 -27.72
C LYS A 99 2.34 -19.72 -26.66
N ILE A 100 1.82 -20.57 -25.78
CA ILE A 100 2.63 -21.23 -24.74
C ILE A 100 3.54 -22.34 -25.31
N ARG A 101 3.20 -22.95 -26.45
CA ARG A 101 4.01 -23.98 -27.11
C ARG A 101 5.14 -23.44 -27.99
N GLN A 102 5.08 -22.16 -28.41
CA GLN A 102 6.18 -21.51 -29.12
C GLN A 102 6.93 -20.52 -28.21
N PRO A 103 7.89 -20.99 -27.39
CA PRO A 103 8.87 -20.11 -26.75
C PRO A 103 9.85 -19.64 -27.84
N TYR A 104 9.52 -18.50 -28.46
CA TYR A 104 10.32 -17.68 -29.37
C TYR A 104 11.72 -18.22 -29.75
N SER A 105 11.85 -18.78 -30.95
CA SER A 105 13.14 -19.02 -31.60
C SER A 105 13.38 -18.02 -32.74
N VAL A 106 14.39 -17.17 -32.53
CA VAL A 106 15.22 -16.45 -33.52
C VAL A 106 14.65 -15.17 -34.12
N GLY A 107 15.53 -14.16 -34.17
CA GLY A 107 15.24 -12.80 -34.55
C GLY A 107 15.07 -12.61 -36.06
N GLN A 108 14.15 -11.70 -36.39
CA GLN A 108 14.19 -10.93 -37.62
C GLN A 108 13.84 -9.48 -37.28
N SER A 109 14.71 -8.59 -37.75
CA SER A 109 14.55 -7.14 -37.77
C SER A 109 13.23 -6.78 -38.46
N PHE A 110 12.26 -6.25 -37.73
CA PHE A 110 11.01 -5.79 -38.33
C PHE A 110 11.14 -4.31 -38.71
N SER A 111 11.29 -4.07 -40.01
CA SER A 111 11.05 -2.76 -40.61
C SER A 111 9.57 -2.43 -40.47
N SER A 112 9.27 -1.28 -39.86
CA SER A 112 7.91 -0.77 -39.68
C SER A 112 7.32 -0.37 -41.03
N THR A 113 6.71 -1.33 -41.72
CA THR A 113 5.74 -1.05 -42.79
C THR A 113 4.42 -1.72 -42.43
N SER A 114 3.54 -0.90 -41.86
CA SER A 114 2.12 -1.16 -41.63
C SER A 114 1.45 -1.75 -42.86
N SER A 115 1.30 -3.07 -42.86
CA SER A 115 0.44 -3.81 -43.78
C SER A 115 -0.38 -4.78 -42.94
N HIS A 116 -1.65 -4.40 -42.76
CA HIS A 116 -2.64 -5.06 -41.93
C HIS A 116 -3.02 -6.40 -42.57
N SER A 117 -2.30 -7.46 -42.21
CA SER A 117 -2.67 -8.83 -42.61
C SER A 117 -3.91 -9.25 -41.84
N SER A 118 -5.00 -9.39 -42.57
CA SER A 118 -6.31 -9.81 -42.11
C SER A 118 -6.30 -11.27 -41.67
N TYR A 119 -6.01 -11.50 -40.39
CA TYR A 119 -6.40 -12.75 -39.73
C TYR A 119 -7.93 -12.81 -39.68
N ARG A 120 -8.52 -13.54 -40.63
CA ARG A 120 -9.93 -13.89 -40.68
C ARG A 120 -10.21 -14.92 -39.58
N ALA A 121 -10.29 -14.46 -38.33
CA ALA A 121 -10.78 -15.27 -37.21
C ALA A 121 -12.30 -15.41 -37.38
N SER A 122 -12.80 -16.65 -37.43
CA SER A 122 -14.23 -16.95 -37.54
C SER A 122 -15.00 -16.29 -36.38
N THR A 123 -15.76 -15.25 -36.69
CA THR A 123 -16.44 -14.34 -35.76
C THR A 123 -17.82 -14.83 -35.31
N GLN A 124 -18.08 -16.13 -35.28
CA GLN A 124 -19.44 -16.61 -35.04
C GLN A 124 -19.84 -16.65 -33.55
N ASP A 125 -18.91 -16.78 -32.60
CA ASP A 125 -19.23 -16.94 -31.16
C ASP A 125 -18.63 -15.85 -30.25
N ASP A 126 -17.88 -14.91 -30.80
CA ASP A 126 -17.56 -13.68 -30.07
C ASP A 126 -18.74 -12.69 -30.05
N GLN A 127 -19.69 -12.86 -30.97
CA GLN A 127 -20.89 -12.06 -31.04
C GLN A 127 -21.82 -12.27 -29.84
N GLY A 128 -21.87 -13.46 -29.23
CA GLY A 128 -22.75 -13.73 -28.08
C GLY A 128 -22.33 -13.02 -26.79
N ASN A 129 -21.04 -13.07 -26.45
CA ASN A 129 -20.51 -12.41 -25.25
C ASN A 129 -20.35 -10.90 -25.44
N THR A 130 -19.98 -10.46 -26.65
CA THR A 130 -19.95 -9.04 -27.00
C THR A 130 -21.37 -8.47 -26.97
N ARG A 131 -22.39 -9.20 -27.46
CA ARG A 131 -23.81 -8.81 -27.37
C ARG A 131 -24.36 -8.81 -25.94
N TYR A 132 -23.97 -9.77 -25.10
CA TYR A 132 -24.36 -9.82 -23.68
C TYR A 132 -23.91 -8.57 -22.93
N TRP A 133 -22.65 -8.16 -23.09
CA TRP A 133 -22.15 -6.93 -22.47
C TRP A 133 -22.54 -5.65 -23.24
N GLU A 134 -22.78 -5.71 -24.56
CA GLU A 134 -23.27 -4.58 -25.36
C GLU A 134 -24.68 -4.14 -24.93
N GLN A 135 -25.54 -5.06 -24.51
CA GLN A 135 -26.86 -4.74 -23.96
C GLN A 135 -26.78 -3.85 -22.70
N PHE A 136 -25.75 -4.04 -21.87
CA PHE A 136 -25.52 -3.23 -20.67
C PHE A 136 -24.65 -2.00 -20.95
N ARG A 137 -23.87 -2.00 -22.04
CA ARG A 137 -22.99 -0.87 -22.44
C ARG A 137 -23.72 0.17 -23.29
N GLN A 138 -24.72 -0.26 -24.07
CA GLN A 138 -25.57 0.61 -24.86
C GLN A 138 -26.77 1.06 -24.01
N SER A 139 -26.61 2.17 -23.29
CA SER A 139 -27.79 2.99 -22.97
C SER A 139 -28.36 3.49 -24.30
N HIS A 140 -29.28 2.75 -24.92
CA HIS A 140 -29.94 3.19 -26.15
C HIS A 140 -30.51 4.60 -25.92
N PRO A 141 -29.96 5.67 -26.53
CA PRO A 141 -30.72 6.88 -26.64
C PRO A 141 -31.80 6.53 -27.67
N HIS A 142 -33.00 6.16 -27.20
CA HIS A 142 -34.20 6.22 -28.01
C HIS A 142 -34.09 7.49 -28.87
N ARG A 143 -34.23 7.37 -30.20
CA ARG A 143 -34.17 8.50 -31.13
C ARG A 143 -35.18 9.55 -30.70
N MET A 144 -34.75 10.52 -29.90
CA MET A 144 -35.65 11.51 -29.31
C MET A 144 -35.86 12.61 -30.34
N THR A 145 -37.07 13.15 -30.39
CA THR A 145 -37.36 14.30 -31.25
C THR A 145 -36.61 15.52 -30.73
N ALA A 146 -36.23 16.45 -31.61
CA ALA A 146 -35.43 17.64 -31.23
C ALA A 146 -36.05 18.43 -30.06
N GLN A 147 -37.39 18.47 -29.97
CA GLN A 147 -38.13 19.06 -28.85
C GLN A 147 -37.95 18.29 -27.52
N LYS A 148 -37.99 16.95 -27.55
CA LYS A 148 -37.75 16.11 -26.35
C LYS A 148 -36.30 16.22 -25.87
N TRP A 149 -35.33 16.34 -26.78
CA TRP A 149 -33.93 16.60 -26.45
C TRP A 149 -33.72 17.95 -25.74
N GLN A 150 -34.39 19.02 -26.18
CA GLN A 150 -34.31 20.32 -25.50
C GLN A 150 -34.89 20.30 -24.09
N LYS A 151 -36.02 19.60 -23.88
CA LYS A 151 -36.65 19.47 -22.56
C LYS A 151 -35.82 18.59 -21.60
N LYS A 152 -35.27 17.48 -22.11
CA LYS A 152 -34.34 16.61 -21.36
C LYS A 152 -33.08 17.36 -20.95
N ARG A 153 -32.46 18.08 -21.88
CA ARG A 153 -31.26 18.90 -21.62
C ARG A 153 -31.49 19.95 -20.53
N ARG A 154 -32.64 20.66 -20.52
CA ARG A 154 -32.97 21.57 -19.41
C ARG A 154 -33.05 20.86 -18.06
N ARG A 155 -33.72 19.70 -17.99
CA ARG A 155 -33.79 18.91 -16.75
C ARG A 155 -32.41 18.40 -16.31
N ASP A 156 -31.59 17.96 -17.26
CA ASP A 156 -30.24 17.49 -17.00
C ASP A 156 -29.34 18.65 -16.51
N PHE A 157 -29.49 19.86 -17.07
CA PHE A 157 -28.82 21.06 -16.55
C PHE A 157 -29.26 21.43 -15.13
N HIS A 158 -30.56 21.32 -14.80
CA HIS A 158 -31.03 21.50 -13.42
C HIS A 158 -30.48 20.44 -12.48
N LEU A 159 -30.43 19.17 -12.91
CA LEU A 159 -29.86 18.08 -12.13
C LEU A 159 -28.37 18.30 -11.84
N MET A 160 -27.60 18.70 -12.86
CA MET A 160 -26.19 19.07 -12.70
C MET A 160 -26.03 20.30 -11.78
N GLY A 161 -26.91 21.29 -11.90
CA GLY A 161 -26.95 22.45 -11.00
C GLY A 161 -27.17 22.05 -9.54
N TYR A 162 -28.13 21.17 -9.26
CA TYR A 162 -28.36 20.66 -7.91
C TYR A 162 -27.18 19.87 -7.37
N CYS A 163 -26.50 19.07 -8.20
CA CYS A 163 -25.30 18.34 -7.78
C CYS A 163 -24.18 19.31 -7.39
N VAL A 164 -23.95 20.36 -8.19
CA VAL A 164 -22.93 21.38 -7.88
C VAL A 164 -23.28 22.13 -6.59
N ILE A 165 -24.55 22.50 -6.41
CA ILE A 165 -25.01 23.16 -5.17
C ILE A 165 -24.79 22.23 -3.96
N ALA A 166 -25.16 20.95 -4.06
CA ALA A 166 -24.95 19.98 -2.98
C ALA A 166 -23.47 19.80 -2.63
N ILE A 167 -22.57 19.79 -3.62
CA ILE A 167 -21.12 19.72 -3.40
C ILE A 167 -20.64 20.98 -2.68
N VAL A 168 -21.05 22.17 -3.12
CA VAL A 168 -20.64 23.45 -2.49
C VAL A 168 -21.17 23.55 -1.05
N LEU A 169 -22.42 23.15 -0.80
CA LEU A 169 -23.01 23.12 0.54
C LEU A 169 -22.30 22.13 1.44
N SER A 170 -21.96 20.94 0.93
CA SER A 170 -21.20 19.93 1.67
C SER A 170 -19.81 20.46 2.05
N ILE A 171 -19.06 21.00 1.10
CA ILE A 171 -17.74 21.60 1.35
C ILE A 171 -17.88 22.76 2.36
N GLY A 172 -18.85 23.64 2.19
CA GLY A 172 -19.11 24.75 3.12
C GLY A 172 -19.42 24.27 4.53
N SER A 173 -20.24 23.23 4.68
CA SER A 173 -20.56 22.61 5.97
C SER A 173 -19.33 21.98 6.62
N HIS A 174 -18.50 21.26 5.85
CA HIS A 174 -17.24 20.72 6.34
C HIS A 174 -16.30 21.83 6.82
N LEU A 175 -16.11 22.88 6.02
CA LEU A 175 -15.26 24.01 6.39
C LEU A 175 -15.76 24.72 7.66
N PHE A 176 -17.08 24.93 7.78
CA PHE A 176 -17.68 25.51 8.98
C PHE A 176 -17.43 24.62 10.21
N PHE A 177 -17.66 23.31 10.08
CA PHE A 177 -17.46 22.37 11.17
C PHE A 177 -15.99 22.32 11.61
N PHE A 178 -15.04 22.25 10.66
CA PHE A 178 -13.61 22.27 10.97
C PHE A 178 -13.20 23.56 11.68
N ARG A 179 -13.67 24.73 11.21
CA ARG A 179 -13.37 26.00 11.89
C ARG A 179 -13.94 26.04 13.31
N LYS A 180 -15.12 25.47 13.54
CA LYS A 180 -15.71 25.38 14.87
C LYS A 180 -14.95 24.41 15.78
N LEU A 181 -14.49 23.29 15.24
CA LEU A 181 -13.63 22.37 15.98
C LEU A 181 -12.30 23.03 16.37
N GLU A 182 -11.68 23.75 15.45
CA GLU A 182 -10.43 24.48 15.69
C GLU A 182 -10.61 25.54 16.78
N GLU A 183 -11.70 26.32 16.73
CA GLU A 183 -12.01 27.32 17.76
C GLU A 183 -12.15 26.68 19.15
N VAL A 184 -12.90 25.57 19.26
CA VAL A 184 -13.06 24.85 20.54
C VAL A 184 -11.73 24.28 21.03
N HIS A 185 -10.92 23.72 20.12
CA HIS A 185 -9.62 23.15 20.45
C HIS A 185 -8.65 24.22 20.96
N ASN A 186 -8.60 25.36 20.29
CA ASN A 186 -7.74 26.47 20.67
C ASN A 186 -8.13 27.03 22.03
N ASN A 187 -9.43 27.25 22.28
CA ASN A 187 -9.91 27.69 23.59
C ASN A 187 -9.54 26.69 24.71
N PHE A 188 -9.60 25.39 24.43
CA PHE A 188 -9.17 24.37 25.37
C PHE A 188 -7.66 24.42 25.63
N MET A 189 -6.86 24.58 24.58
CA MET A 189 -5.40 24.69 24.71
C MET A 189 -4.99 25.93 25.50
N ASP A 190 -5.64 27.07 25.26
CA ASP A 190 -5.41 28.30 26.01
C ASP A 190 -5.69 28.12 27.52
N GLU A 191 -6.77 27.40 27.87
CA GLU A 191 -7.09 27.10 29.27
C GLU A 191 -6.03 26.18 29.90
N LYS A 192 -5.54 25.17 29.17
CA LYS A 192 -4.47 24.28 29.65
C LYS A 192 -3.15 25.01 29.82
N ASP A 193 -2.78 25.87 28.87
CA ASP A 193 -1.54 26.65 28.94
C ASP A 193 -1.57 27.65 30.10
N ARG A 194 -2.74 28.25 30.36
CA ARG A 194 -2.94 29.11 31.53
C ARG A 194 -2.75 28.36 32.84
N LEU A 195 -3.35 27.17 33.00
CA LEU A 195 -3.17 26.34 34.19
C LEU A 195 -1.72 25.89 34.38
N ILE A 196 -1.03 25.49 33.30
CA ILE A 196 0.39 25.12 33.35
C ILE A 196 1.23 26.31 33.80
N THR A 197 0.96 27.50 33.26
CA THR A 197 1.64 28.74 33.63
C THR A 197 1.43 29.09 35.09
N GLU A 198 0.21 28.91 35.60
CA GLU A 198 -0.13 29.13 37.01
C GLU A 198 0.63 28.17 37.93
N ILE A 199 0.62 26.87 37.63
CA ILE A 199 1.38 25.85 38.40
C ILE A 199 2.88 26.14 38.38
N TYR A 200 3.40 26.58 37.23
CA TYR A 200 4.80 26.99 37.11
C TYR A 200 5.12 28.18 38.00
N ASN A 201 4.29 29.23 37.97
CA ASN A 201 4.48 30.43 38.80
C ASN A 201 4.35 30.12 40.30
N GLU A 202 3.37 29.30 40.69
CA GLU A 202 3.21 28.84 42.07
C GLU A 202 4.45 28.07 42.56
N SER A 203 4.95 27.16 41.72
CA SER A 203 6.16 26.39 42.02
C SER A 203 7.40 27.28 42.12
N LYS A 204 7.51 28.28 41.25
CA LYS A 204 8.57 29.30 41.28
C LYS A 204 8.54 30.13 42.57
N GLU A 205 7.37 30.61 43.00
CA GLU A 205 7.25 31.37 44.26
C GLU A 205 7.50 30.50 45.50
N ARG A 206 7.00 29.26 45.52
CA ARG A 206 7.31 28.30 46.58
C ARG A 206 8.82 28.07 46.70
N ALA A 207 9.51 27.90 45.57
CA ALA A 207 10.97 27.77 45.55
C ALA A 207 11.67 29.03 46.08
N ARG A 208 11.20 30.23 45.71
CA ARG A 208 11.76 31.51 46.18
C ARG A 208 11.60 31.69 47.70
N VAL A 209 10.40 31.44 48.23
CA VAL A 209 10.11 31.56 49.67
C VAL A 209 10.89 30.51 50.46
N ASN A 210 10.92 29.26 50.00
CA ASN A 210 11.67 28.20 50.67
C ASN A 210 13.19 28.47 50.62
N GLY A 211 13.70 29.00 49.52
CA GLY A 211 15.08 29.46 49.38
C GLY A 211 15.43 30.57 50.38
N PHE A 212 14.58 31.59 50.46
CA PHE A 212 14.76 32.70 51.41
C PHE A 212 14.69 32.25 52.88
N LYS A 213 13.74 31.37 53.22
CA LYS A 213 13.64 30.77 54.56
C LYS A 213 14.91 29.98 54.93
N LYS A 214 15.44 29.18 53.99
CA LYS A 214 16.72 28.47 54.21
C LYS A 214 17.88 29.44 54.41
N GLN A 215 17.97 30.51 53.62
CA GLN A 215 19.04 31.51 53.76
C GLN A 215 18.98 32.22 55.12
N THR A 216 17.80 32.62 55.57
CA THR A 216 17.62 33.29 56.87
C THR A 216 17.95 32.38 58.05
N GLU A 217 17.57 31.10 57.99
CA GLU A 217 17.94 30.10 59.00
C GLU A 217 19.45 29.89 59.07
N ILE A 218 20.12 29.74 57.92
CA ILE A 218 21.59 29.64 57.85
C ILE A 218 22.25 30.89 58.46
N LEU A 219 21.72 32.07 58.18
CA LEU A 219 22.25 33.32 58.72
C LEU A 219 22.11 33.39 60.25
N ARG A 220 20.98 32.92 60.79
CA ARG A 220 20.71 32.85 62.23
C ARG A 220 21.66 31.86 62.93
N GLN A 221 21.87 30.68 62.34
CA GLN A 221 22.81 29.68 62.85
C GLN A 221 24.24 30.22 62.89
N LYS A 222 24.71 30.81 61.78
CA LYS A 222 26.04 31.45 61.73
C LYS A 222 26.21 32.57 62.76
N HIS A 223 25.16 33.35 63.00
CA HIS A 223 25.20 34.40 64.02
C HIS A 223 25.27 33.83 65.45
N ALA A 224 24.54 32.74 65.73
CA ALA A 224 24.61 32.04 67.02
C ALA A 224 26.01 31.45 67.26
N GLU A 225 26.57 30.76 66.25
CA GLU A 225 27.95 30.23 66.28
C GLU A 225 28.97 31.35 66.53
N PHE A 226 28.80 32.51 65.88
CA PHE A 226 29.66 33.67 66.08
C PHE A 226 29.62 34.18 67.53
N LEU A 227 28.42 34.28 68.13
CA LEU A 227 28.26 34.71 69.52
C LEU A 227 28.87 33.72 70.51
N GLU A 228 28.73 32.41 70.28
CA GLU A 228 29.36 31.38 71.11
C GLU A 228 30.89 31.47 71.05
N LYS A 229 31.45 31.58 69.83
CA LYS A 229 32.89 31.76 69.64
C LYS A 229 33.43 33.00 70.34
N TYR A 230 32.69 34.11 70.29
CA TYR A 230 33.10 35.35 70.97
C TYR A 230 33.00 35.25 72.50
N LYS A 231 31.94 34.62 73.04
CA LYS A 231 31.82 34.35 74.49
C LYS A 231 32.98 33.50 75.01
N MET A 232 33.36 32.44 74.28
CA MET A 232 34.51 31.60 74.62
C MET A 232 35.81 32.39 74.62
N HIS A 233 35.99 33.33 73.68
CA HIS A 233 37.21 34.12 73.59
C HIS A 233 37.33 35.18 74.71
N ARG A 234 36.21 35.79 75.12
CA ARG A 234 36.17 36.75 76.25
C ARG A 234 36.37 36.04 77.59
N GLY A 235 35.71 34.89 77.82
CA GLY A 235 35.86 34.13 79.06
C GLY A 235 37.26 33.52 79.28
N GLY A 236 38.10 33.49 78.24
CA GLY A 236 39.52 33.10 78.33
C GLY A 236 40.50 34.25 78.56
N GLN A 237 40.06 35.52 78.52
CA GLN A 237 40.91 36.69 78.79
C GLN A 237 40.82 37.21 80.24
N ASP A 238 39.88 36.69 81.04
CA ASP A 238 39.65 37.10 82.44
C ASP A 238 40.28 36.14 83.47
N LYS A 239 41.35 35.42 83.11
CA LYS A 239 42.13 34.54 84.02
C LYS A 239 43.63 34.78 83.89
#